data_AF-A0A183M9E3-F1
#
_entry.id   AF-A0A183M9E3-F1
#
_cell.length_a   1.000
_cell.length_b   1.000
_cell.length_c   1.000
_cell.angle_alpha   90.00
_cell.angle_beta   90.00
_cell.angle_gamma   90.00
#
_symmetry.space_group_name_H-M   'P 1'
#
loop_
_entity.id
_entity.type
_entity.pdbx_description
1 polymer ?
#
loop_
_entity_poly.entity_id
_entity_poly.type
_entity_poly.pdbx_seq_one_letter_code
_entity_poly.pdbx_strand_id
1 'polypeptide(L)' 'MHFLVNFVKDNLQSELVGKLYKQDEYNALLQESERVAQRRREASEMLKALQKASMIIGEIRETHLW' A
#
# COMPACT_ATOMS: atom_id res chain seq x y z
N MET A 1 -33.51 -9.74 -20.05
CA MET A 1 -32.70 -9.49 -18.84
C MET A 1 -33.24 -8.29 -18.06
N HIS A 2 -34.43 -8.38 -17.45
CA HIS A 2 -35.08 -7.19 -16.86
C HIS A 2 -34.97 -7.07 -15.33
N PHE A 3 -34.94 -8.18 -14.59
CA PHE A 3 -35.11 -8.13 -13.13
C PHE A 3 -33.82 -8.22 -12.32
N LEU A 4 -32.79 -8.91 -12.81
CA LEU A 4 -31.53 -9.08 -12.06
C LEU A 4 -30.41 -8.19 -12.62
N VAL A 5 -30.11 -8.31 -13.90
CA VAL A 5 -28.96 -7.62 -14.52
C VAL A 5 -29.13 -6.10 -14.49
N ASN A 6 -30.29 -5.59 -14.91
CA ASN A 6 -30.54 -4.14 -14.88
C ASN A 6 -30.64 -3.62 -13.43
N PHE A 7 -31.35 -4.35 -12.56
CA PHE A 7 -31.46 -3.98 -11.15
C PHE A 7 -30.10 -3.86 -10.46
N VAL A 8 -29.23 -4.87 -10.61
CA VAL A 8 -27.89 -4.82 -10.00
C VAL A 8 -27.08 -3.69 -10.61
N LYS A 9 -27.10 -3.51 -11.94
CA LYS A 9 -26.36 -2.43 -12.60
C LYS A 9 -26.75 -1.04 -12.09
N ASP A 10 -28.04 -0.82 -11.83
CA ASP A 10 -28.59 0.48 -11.46
C ASP A 10 -28.47 0.77 -9.94
N ASN A 11 -28.37 -0.26 -9.09
CA ASN A 11 -28.41 -0.11 -7.63
C ASN A 11 -27.08 -0.45 -6.93
N LEU A 12 -26.14 -1.12 -7.60
CA LEU A 12 -24.91 -1.60 -6.98
C LEU A 12 -24.10 -0.49 -6.32
N GLN A 13 -24.01 0.68 -6.93
CA GLN A 13 -23.22 1.80 -6.41
C GLN A 13 -23.79 2.29 -5.07
N SER A 14 -25.10 2.51 -5.01
CA SER A 14 -25.80 2.95 -3.79
C SER A 14 -25.69 1.92 -2.67
N GLU A 15 -25.84 0.63 -3.00
CA GLU A 15 -25.65 -0.46 -2.04
C GLU A 15 -24.21 -0.54 -1.53
N LEU A 16 -23.21 -0.46 -2.40
CA LEU A 16 -21.80 -0.46 -1.99
C LEU A 16 -21.47 0.72 -1.07
N VAL A 17 -21.98 1.92 -1.36
CA VAL A 17 -21.81 3.08 -0.47
C VAL A 17 -22.50 2.84 0.88
N GLY A 18 -23.75 2.41 0.87
CA GLY A 18 -24.50 2.16 2.11
C GLY A 18 -23.91 1.05 2.98
N LYS A 19 -23.25 0.06 2.38
CA LYS A 19 -22.64 -1.06 3.10
C LYS A 19 -21.19 -0.81 3.51
N LEU A 20 -20.37 -0.20 2.65
CA LEU A 20 -18.93 -0.08 2.86
C LEU A 20 -18.48 1.29 3.39
N TYR A 21 -19.30 2.34 3.24
CA TYR A 21 -18.94 3.70 3.66
C TYR A 21 -19.39 3.99 5.10
N LYS A 22 -18.94 3.15 6.03
CA LYS A 22 -19.26 3.22 7.45
C LYS A 22 -18.00 3.46 8.27
N GLN A 23 -17.91 4.62 8.91
CA GLN A 23 -16.70 5.05 9.61
C GLN A 23 -16.25 4.08 10.71
N ASP A 24 -17.21 3.43 11.38
CA ASP A 24 -16.99 2.42 12.40
C ASP A 24 -16.39 1.11 11.84
N GLU A 25 -16.58 0.82 10.55
CA GLU A 25 -16.03 -0.37 9.90
C GLU A 25 -14.70 -0.10 9.15
N TYR A 26 -14.27 1.16 9.01
CA TYR A 26 -13.09 1.52 8.20
C TYR A 26 -11.81 0.83 8.64
N ASN A 27 -11.59 0.69 9.95
CA ASN A 27 -10.38 0.04 10.46
C ASN A 27 -10.29 -1.43 10.01
N ALA A 28 -11.43 -2.12 9.91
CA ALA A 28 -11.49 -3.50 9.45
C ALA A 28 -11.46 -3.60 7.92
N LEU A 29 -12.28 -2.80 7.23
CA LEU A 29 -12.41 -2.83 5.77
C LEU A 29 -11.16 -2.35 5.03
N LEU A 30 -10.43 -1.39 5.61
CA LEU A 30 -9.20 -0.82 5.03
C LEU A 30 -7.94 -1.47 5.61
N GLN A 31 -8.08 -2.54 6.40
CA GLN A 31 -6.93 -3.25 6.93
C GLN A 31 -6.16 -3.89 5.76
N GLU A 32 -4.91 -3.49 5.60
CA GLU A 32 -4.04 -4.11 4.61
C GLU A 32 -3.70 -5.55 5.00
N SER A 33 -3.42 -6.39 4.00
CA SER A 33 -2.93 -7.73 4.26
C SER A 33 -1.53 -7.70 4.90
N GLU A 34 -1.30 -8.58 5.87
CA GLU A 34 -0.01 -8.70 6.58
C GLU A 34 1.16 -8.93 5.61
N ARG A 35 0.94 -9.73 4.56
CA ARG A 35 1.94 -9.98 3.52
C ARG A 35 2.35 -8.71 2.77
N VAL A 36 1.40 -7.81 2.47
CA VAL A 36 1.70 -6.53 1.82
C VAL A 36 2.46 -5.61 2.78
N ALA A 37 2.02 -5.55 4.05
CA ALA A 37 2.70 -4.78 5.08
C ALA A 37 4.15 -5.24 5.29
N GLN A 38 4.38 -6.56 5.31
CA GLN A 38 5.72 -7.14 5.43
C GLN A 38 6.59 -6.82 4.21
N ARG A 39 6.11 -7.05 2.99
CA ARG A 39 6.87 -6.71 1.77
C ARG A 39 7.24 -5.23 1.72
N ARG A 40 6.35 -4.34 2.15
CA ARG A 40 6.65 -2.89 2.23
C ARG A 40 7.74 -2.59 3.25
N ARG A 41 7.73 -3.25 4.42
CA ARG A 41 8.78 -3.10 5.44
C ARG A 41 10.13 -3.57 4.92
N GLU A 42 10.21 -4.76 4.34
CA GLU A 42 11.45 -5.32 3.77
C GLU A 42 12.04 -4.41 2.68
N ALA A 43 11.20 -3.90 1.77
CA ALA A 43 11.64 -2.98 0.73
C ALA A 43 12.17 -1.66 1.31
N SER A 44 11.54 -1.14 2.36
CA SER A 44 11.99 0.07 3.05
C SER A 44 13.33 -0.13 3.77
N GLU A 45 13.52 -1.28 4.41
CA GLU A 45 14.79 -1.63 5.07
C GLU A 45 15.92 -1.78 4.06
N MET A 46 15.66 -2.45 2.94
CA MET A 46 16.62 -2.57 1.84
C MET A 46 17.00 -1.20 1.29
N LEU A 47 16.04 -0.30 1.08
CA LEU A 47 16.31 1.06 0.63
C LEU A 47 17.23 1.80 1.60
N LYS A 48 16.98 1.71 2.91
CA LYS A 48 17.84 2.32 3.93
C LYS A 48 19.26 1.74 3.90
N ALA A 49 19.40 0.43 3.70
CA ALA A 49 20.69 -0.22 3.57
C ALA A 49 21.47 0.29 2.34
N LEU A 50 20.80 0.42 1.19
CA LEU A 50 21.40 0.95 -0.04
C LEU A 50 21.81 2.42 0.11
N GLN A 51 21.01 3.24 0.79
CA GLN A 51 21.36 4.63 1.09
C GLN A 51 22.63 4.72 1.96
N LYS A 52 22.75 3.88 2.98
CA LYS A 52 23.97 3.78 3.80
C LYS A 52 25.17 3.31 2.97
N ALA A 53 24.99 2.31 2.11
CA ALA A 53 26.06 1.84 1.24
C ALA A 53 26.56 2.95 0.31
N SER A 54 25.66 3.79 -0.22
CA SER A 54 26.01 4.96 -1.04
C SER A 54 26.88 5.96 -0.25
N MET A 55 26.53 6.23 1.02
CA MET A 55 27.31 7.11 1.89
C MET A 55 28.73 6.56 2.12
N ILE A 56 28.85 5.27 2.43
CA ILE A 56 30.15 4.59 2.62
C ILE A 56 31.00 4.67 1.34
N ILE A 57 30.41 4.48 0.16
CA ILE A 57 31.11 4.63 -1.12
C ILE A 57 31.63 6.07 -1.29
N GLY A 58 30.85 7.07 -0.86
CA GLY A 58 31.27 8.48 -0.84
C GLY A 58 32.51 8.70 0.04
N GLU A 59 32.48 8.21 1.27
CA GLU A 59 33.59 8.33 2.25
C GLU A 59 34.90 7.67 1.74
N ILE A 60 34.80 6.48 1.13
CA ILE A 60 35.96 5.81 0.55
C ILE A 60 36.57 6.64 -0.58
N ARG A 61 35.73 7.24 -1.44
CA ARG A 61 36.21 8.08 -2.55
C ARG A 61 36.94 9.32 -2.05
N GLU A 62 36.45 9.94 -0.98
CA GLU A 62 37.12 11.06 -0.34
C GLU A 62 38.46 10.65 0.27
N THR A 63 38.54 9.48 0.90
CA THR A 63 39.78 8.96 1.50
C THR A 63 40.90 8.74 0.47
N HIS A 64 40.56 8.37 -0.76
CA HIS A 64 41.53 8.20 -1.86
C HIS A 64 41.99 9.50 -2.53
N LEU A 65 41.32 10.63 -2.25
CA LEU A 65 41.68 11.95 -2.79
C LEU A 65 42.71 12.69 -1.92
N TRP A 66 43.08 12.13 -0.76
CA TRP A 66 44.10 12.64 0.16
C TRP A 66 45.40 11.84 0.06
#